data_AF-A0A0M3JV81-F1
#
_entry.id   AF-A0A0M3JV81-F1
#
_cell.length_a   1.000
_cell.length_b   1.000
_cell.length_c   1.000
_cell.angle_alpha   90.00
_cell.angle_beta   90.00
_cell.angle_gamma   90.00
#
_symmetry.space_group_name_H-M   'P 1'
#
loop_
_entity.id
_entity.type
_entity.pdbx_description
1 polymer ?
#
loop_
_entity_poly.entity_id
_entity_poly.type
_entity_poly.pdbx_seq_one_letter_code
_entity_poly.pdbx_strand_id
1 'polypeptide(L)'
;MQMNLQRAFNSSFEAVTGISDFASKIHFFKDYVCKVEVDGRYMLAYGTPGQATPPSPRIVSRPPSAPQIPYQRRSPSVISKQYQVEPAGISYGRQSLM
;
A
#
# COMPACT_ATOMS: atom_id res chain seq x y z
N MET A 1 -4.38 -13.97 -23.84
CA MET A 1 -5.19 -12.80 -23.46
C MET A 1 -4.34 -11.53 -23.38
N GLN A 2 -3.45 -11.39 -22.39
CA GLN A 2 -2.64 -10.18 -22.16
C GLN A 2 -1.90 -9.64 -23.40
N MET A 3 -1.10 -10.46 -24.09
CA MET A 3 -0.33 -10.02 -25.26
C MET A 3 -1.21 -9.46 -26.39
N ASN A 4 -2.40 -10.02 -26.58
CA ASN A 4 -3.33 -9.54 -27.61
C ASN A 4 -3.90 -8.16 -27.24
N LEU A 5 -4.25 -7.95 -25.97
CA LEU A 5 -4.71 -6.65 -25.48
C LEU A 5 -3.62 -5.59 -25.60
N GLN A 6 -2.39 -5.93 -25.22
CA GLN A 6 -1.26 -5.01 -25.34
C GLN A 6 -1.04 -4.56 -26.79
N ARG A 7 -1.17 -5.49 -27.75
CA ARG A 7 -1.04 -5.18 -29.18
C ARG A 7 -2.23 -4.37 -29.70
N ALA A 8 -3.45 -4.71 -29.32
CA ALA A 8 -4.67 -4.07 -29.82
C ALA A 8 -4.82 -2.62 -29.32
N PHE A 9 -4.46 -2.38 -28.06
CA PHE A 9 -4.64 -1.08 -27.40
C PHE A 9 -3.34 -0.28 -27.27
N ASN A 10 -2.21 -0.82 -27.73
CA ASN A 10 -0.88 -0.21 -27.62
C ASN A 10 -0.57 0.33 -26.21
N SER A 11 -0.89 -0.47 -25.19
CA SER A 11 -0.76 -0.12 -23.77
C SER A 11 -0.35 -1.34 -22.95
N SER A 12 0.17 -1.15 -21.75
CA SER A 12 0.45 -2.24 -20.81
C SER A 12 -0.83 -2.80 -20.21
N PHE A 13 -0.91 -4.13 -20.08
CA PHE A 13 -2.06 -4.83 -19.51
C PHE A 13 -1.59 -5.93 -18.56
N GLU A 14 -2.46 -6.25 -17.60
CA GLU A 14 -2.40 -7.43 -16.75
C GLU A 14 -3.65 -8.29 -16.95
N ALA A 15 -3.53 -9.60 -16.75
CA ALA A 15 -4.63 -10.53 -16.88
C ALA A 15 -4.60 -11.57 -15.75
N VAL A 16 -5.76 -11.84 -15.15
CA VAL A 16 -5.99 -12.81 -14.09
C VAL A 16 -7.09 -13.77 -14.53
N THR A 17 -6.89 -15.06 -14.31
CA THR A 17 -7.88 -16.10 -14.62
C THR A 17 -8.18 -16.92 -13.37
N GLY A 18 -9.46 -17.18 -13.11
CA GLY A 18 -9.95 -17.96 -11.98
C GLY A 18 -10.87 -19.10 -12.42
N ILE A 19 -10.84 -20.20 -11.67
CA ILE A 19 -11.76 -21.34 -11.85
C ILE A 19 -13.15 -21.03 -11.26
N SER A 20 -13.22 -20.18 -10.23
CA SER A 20 -14.47 -19.67 -9.68
C SER A 20 -14.51 -18.15 -9.75
N ASP A 21 -15.67 -17.58 -9.41
CA ASP A 21 -15.81 -16.14 -9.31
C ASP A 21 -14.88 -15.56 -8.24
N PHE A 22 -14.42 -14.33 -8.48
CA PHE A 22 -13.55 -13.58 -7.58
C PHE A 22 -13.92 -12.10 -7.56
N ALA A 23 -13.85 -11.48 -6.39
CA ALA A 23 -13.98 -10.03 -6.26
C ALA A 23 -12.66 -9.34 -6.62
N SER A 24 -12.73 -8.20 -7.31
CA SER A 24 -11.56 -7.42 -7.70
C SER A 24 -11.72 -5.94 -7.35
N LYS A 25 -10.75 -5.38 -6.63
CA LYS A 25 -10.57 -3.94 -6.46
C LYS A 25 -9.22 -3.56 -7.07
N ILE A 26 -9.25 -2.83 -8.16
CA ILE A 26 -8.08 -2.54 -8.99
C ILE A 26 -8.05 -1.06 -9.36
N HIS A 27 -6.86 -0.48 -9.36
CA HIS A 27 -6.59 0.79 -10.00
C HIS A 27 -6.13 0.48 -11.42
N PHE A 28 -6.88 0.95 -12.41
CA PHE A 28 -6.64 0.62 -13.81
C PHE A 28 -6.40 1.88 -14.64
N PHE A 29 -5.70 1.71 -15.76
CA PHE A 29 -5.44 2.81 -16.68
C PHE A 29 -6.69 3.14 -17.51
N LYS A 30 -7.12 4.41 -17.48
CA LYS A 30 -8.30 4.92 -18.20
C LYS A 30 -9.54 4.06 -17.93
N ASP A 31 -10.20 3.59 -19.00
CA ASP A 31 -11.37 2.72 -18.98
C ASP A 31 -11.02 1.28 -19.40
N TYR A 32 -9.73 0.91 -19.33
CA TYR A 32 -9.27 -0.41 -19.73
C TYR A 32 -9.43 -1.39 -18.58
N VAL A 33 -10.66 -1.87 -18.39
CA VAL A 33 -10.97 -2.97 -17.47
C VAL A 33 -12.08 -3.82 -18.06
N CYS A 34 -11.92 -5.13 -18.00
CA CYS A 34 -12.92 -6.07 -18.49
C CYS A 34 -12.88 -7.35 -17.66
N LYS A 35 -14.01 -7.71 -17.06
CA LYS A 35 -14.23 -8.99 -16.39
C LYS A 35 -15.30 -9.76 -17.15
N VAL A 36 -14.99 -10.99 -17.56
CA VAL A 36 -15.91 -11.86 -18.29
C VAL A 36 -15.90 -13.25 -17.69
N GLU A 37 -17.05 -13.93 -17.81
CA GLU A 37 -17.19 -15.35 -17.52
C GLU A 37 -17.33 -16.10 -18.85
N VAL A 38 -16.56 -17.17 -19.02
CA VAL A 38 -16.66 -18.09 -20.16
C VAL A 38 -16.59 -19.51 -19.62
N ASP A 39 -17.64 -20.29 -19.83
CA ASP A 39 -17.75 -21.69 -19.40
C ASP A 39 -17.43 -21.90 -17.90
N GLY A 40 -17.96 -21.03 -17.04
CA GLY A 40 -17.72 -21.08 -15.59
C GLY A 40 -16.32 -20.65 -15.15
N ARG A 41 -15.45 -20.21 -16.08
CA ARG A 41 -14.13 -19.63 -15.79
C ARG A 41 -14.21 -18.13 -15.87
N TYR A 42 -13.55 -17.46 -14.94
CA TYR A 42 -13.57 -16.01 -14.84
C TYR A 42 -12.24 -15.46 -15.34
N MET A 43 -12.30 -14.48 -16.24
CA MET A 43 -11.15 -13.77 -16.75
C MET A 43 -11.31 -12.30 -16.45
N LEU A 44 -10.29 -11.69 -15.86
CA LEU A 44 -10.17 -10.26 -15.66
C LEU A 44 -8.94 -9.78 -16.41
N ALA A 45 -9.08 -8.75 -17.22
CA ALA A 45 -7.94 -7.99 -17.74
C ALA A 45 -8.13 -6.51 -17.47
N TYR A 46 -7.04 -5.83 -17.14
CA TYR A 46 -7.03 -4.39 -16.91
C TYR A 46 -5.74 -3.77 -17.45
N GLY A 47 -5.83 -2.50 -17.84
CA GLY A 47 -4.68 -1.71 -18.24
C GLY A 47 -3.84 -1.37 -17.02
N THR A 48 -2.55 -1.68 -17.07
CA THR A 48 -1.60 -1.38 -15.98
C THR A 48 -1.46 0.13 -15.86
N PRO A 49 -1.73 0.74 -14.69
CA PRO A 49 -1.44 2.15 -14.48
C PRO A 49 0.03 2.45 -14.75
N GLY A 50 0.31 3.52 -15.51
CA GLY A 50 1.68 4.01 -15.64
C GLY A 50 2.26 4.31 -14.25
N GLN A 51 3.57 4.10 -14.07
CA GLN A 51 4.23 4.56 -12.86
C GLN A 51 4.02 6.07 -12.75
N ALA A 52 3.36 6.51 -11.67
CA ALA A 52 3.36 7.92 -11.34
C ALA A 52 4.82 8.30 -11.11
N THR A 53 5.40 9.10 -12.02
CA THR A 53 6.66 9.76 -11.72
C THR A 53 6.44 10.52 -10.43
N PRO A 54 7.19 10.21 -9.34
CA PRO A 54 7.08 11.03 -8.15
C PRO A 54 7.34 12.48 -8.58
N PRO A 55 6.59 13.45 -8.05
CA PRO A 55 6.86 14.84 -8.35
C PRO A 55 8.35 15.09 -8.11
N SER A 56 9.01 15.76 -9.05
CA SER A 56 10.40 16.16 -8.94
C SER A 56 10.65 16.65 -7.51
N PRO A 57 11.71 16.20 -6.81
CA PRO A 57 11.99 16.66 -5.46
C PRO A 57 11.92 18.19 -5.48
N ARG A 58 10.94 18.79 -4.80
CA ARG A 58 10.97 20.23 -4.60
C ARG A 58 12.28 20.47 -3.87
N ILE A 59 13.20 21.20 -4.49
CA ILE A 59 14.43 21.63 -3.83
C ILE A 59 13.97 22.60 -2.74
N VAL A 60 13.63 22.05 -1.58
CA VAL A 60 13.56 22.83 -0.35
C VAL A 60 15.01 23.15 -0.06
N SER A 61 15.42 24.39 -0.34
CA SER A 61 16.72 24.90 0.08
C SER A 61 16.87 24.57 1.56
N ARG A 62 17.86 23.73 1.88
CA ARG A 62 18.09 23.22 3.23
C ARG A 62 18.15 24.42 4.20
N PRO A 63 17.31 24.49 5.24
CA PRO A 63 17.48 25.53 6.26
C PRO A 63 18.89 25.38 6.87
N PRO A 64 19.53 26.49 7.28
CA PRO A 64 20.88 26.45 7.84
C PRO A 64 20.93 25.45 9.01
N SER A 65 21.97 24.61 9.02
CA SER A 65 22.13 23.56 10.03
C SER A 65 22.16 24.17 11.43
N ALA A 66 21.29 23.69 12.31
CA ALA A 66 21.27 24.06 13.72
C ALA A 66 22.64 23.77 14.37
N PRO A 67 23.10 24.60 15.33
CA PRO A 67 24.33 24.35 16.07
C PRO A 67 24.28 22.98 16.75
N GLN A 68 25.36 22.19 16.63
CA GLN A 68 25.45 20.89 17.28
C GLN A 68 25.70 21.08 18.78
N ILE A 69 24.64 21.00 19.60
CA ILE A 69 24.79 20.90 21.06
C ILE A 69 25.05 19.43 21.43
N PRO A 70 26.08 19.11 22.24
CA PRO A 70 26.38 17.74 22.62
C PRO A 70 25.21 17.07 23.35
N TYR A 71 24.75 15.91 22.85
CA TYR A 71 23.73 15.10 23.51
C TYR A 71 24.34 14.35 24.70
N GLN A 72 23.99 14.73 25.93
CA GLN A 72 24.31 13.93 27.11
C GLN A 72 23.36 12.71 27.19
N ARG A 73 23.92 11.51 27.02
CA ARG A 73 23.19 10.26 27.26
C ARG A 73 22.75 10.18 28.72
N ARG A 74 21.46 10.28 28.99
CA ARG A 74 20.89 9.81 30.26
C ARG A 74 20.56 8.32 30.14
N SER A 75 21.03 7.53 31.09
CA SER A 75 20.79 6.08 31.19
C SER A 75 19.28 5.77 31.21
N PRO A 76 18.79 4.76 30.48
CA PRO A 76 17.37 4.42 30.51
C PRO A 76 17.01 3.68 31.80
N SER A 77 15.99 4.15 32.52
CA SER A 77 15.26 3.36 33.51
C SER A 77 14.38 2.34 32.77
N VAL A 78 14.47 1.06 33.12
CA VAL A 78 13.69 -0.04 32.53
C VAL A 78 12.22 0.09 32.98
N ILE A 79 11.29 0.31 32.04
CA ILE A 79 9.85 0.21 32.29
C ILE A 79 9.32 -0.98 31.48
N SER A 80 8.82 -2.02 32.16
CA SER A 80 8.13 -3.15 31.55
C SER A 80 6.68 -2.78 31.23
N LYS A 81 6.21 -3.10 30.03
CA LYS A 81 4.78 -3.03 29.68
C LYS A 81 4.16 -4.42 29.90
N GLN A 82 3.27 -4.57 30.87
CA GLN A 82 2.42 -5.76 30.99
C GLN A 82 1.16 -5.59 30.12
N TYR A 83 0.83 -6.62 29.35
CA TYR A 83 -0.44 -6.76 28.64
C TYR A 83 -1.40 -7.59 29.51
N GLN A 84 -2.66 -7.16 29.60
CA GLN A 84 -3.72 -7.94 30.24
C GLN A 84 -4.82 -8.19 29.21
N VAL A 85 -5.21 -9.46 29.04
CA VAL A 85 -6.13 -9.92 27.99
C VAL A 85 -7.47 -10.24 28.64
N GLU A 86 -8.51 -9.48 28.31
CA GLU A 86 -9.90 -9.73 28.73
C GLU A 86 -10.73 -10.24 27.55
N PRO A 87 -11.75 -11.10 27.77
CA PRO A 87 -12.35 -11.94 26.74
C PRO A 87 -13.20 -11.23 25.67
N ALA A 88 -13.33 -9.90 25.70
CA ALA A 88 -14.16 -9.12 24.76
C ALA A 88 -13.39 -8.07 23.92
N GLY A 89 -12.05 -8.11 23.89
CA GLY A 89 -11.23 -7.29 22.99
C GLY A 89 -10.18 -6.42 23.69
N ILE A 90 -9.14 -6.04 22.94
CA ILE A 90 -7.97 -5.29 23.43
C ILE A 90 -8.36 -3.83 23.70
N SER A 91 -8.27 -3.38 24.95
CA SER A 91 -8.38 -1.96 25.33
C SER A 91 -7.01 -1.41 25.75
N TYR A 92 -6.63 -0.26 25.21
CA TYR A 92 -5.41 0.46 25.59
C TYR A 92 -5.72 1.42 26.74
N GLY A 93 -5.52 0.98 27.98
CA GLY A 93 -5.59 1.85 29.16
C GLY A 93 -4.33 2.69 29.33
N ARG A 94 -4.44 4.02 29.29
CA ARG A 94 -3.35 4.94 29.65
C ARG A 94 -3.47 5.24 31.15
N GLN A 95 -2.72 4.54 32.00
CA GLN A 95 -2.66 4.86 33.42
C GLN A 95 -1.46 5.76 33.69
N SER A 96 -1.74 7.00 34.12
CA SER A 96 -0.74 7.94 34.62
C SER A 96 -0.41 7.54 36.05
N LEU A 97 0.83 7.15 36.33
CA LEU A 97 1.32 7.00 37.69
C LEU A 97 1.85 8.36 38.18
N MET A 98 1.19 8.90 39.20
CA MET A 98 1.88 9.59 40.30
C MET A 98 2.19 8.55 41.37
#